data_AF-A0A6C2U1B9-F1
#
_entry.id   AF-A0A6C2U1B9-F1
#
_cell.length_a   1.000
_cell.length_b   1.000
_cell.length_c   1.000
_cell.angle_alpha   90.00
_cell.angle_beta   90.00
_cell.angle_gamma   90.00
#
_symmetry.space_group_name_H-M   'P 1'
#
loop_
_entity.id
_entity.type
_entity.pdbx_description
1 polymer ?
#
loop_
_entity_poly.entity_id
_entity_poly.type
_entity_poly.pdbx_seq_one_letter_code
_entity_poly.pdbx_strand_id
1 'polypeptide(L)'
;MKIYGLKVWLEPDHRIPAFLRMGYELIEVPIEDVLLKGIHPESVMGVSGDYCQAAELFSRKLNEAEHRFEPLSVQHLNAEIVMAQHGNYHDRRTALERTLEMVGHGVYFAEDVSYDRIVKLARKYVSSHWSHERAWNLLRSSRSGFSELRAFLKQKHPKLKVGSYDDMNDLDLANLLSVGDFMDEEQSLVLEALCCRNFRKVSALRGLTDDRHRLRFRDRIDWFELVINNGRLHDHGQVKYSCGVHGNMVHFEPELTHAVAQRKFAKEFARSYRTSGGDYCFVASMARLQEILDREEVAVRFSNVRYLQRIYPLNSSARLRKEQIPRFGITWRKMETLDQFRDALRAHGWKISGRKSDLVKRTAKLAADRYAEIAPMLSEWFSDQRFVRVPKDQTFAEPFPLLEDESLKNLLLSMFLLRHLRGNTVVDTNHENQSVQPEDMAEALLNGKASLTGCFLKV
;
A
#
# COMPACT_ATOMS: atom_id res chain seq x y z
N MET A 1 12.74 19.88 -5.45
CA MET A 1 11.91 18.89 -6.18
C MET A 1 10.46 19.34 -6.10
N LYS A 2 9.69 19.31 -7.20
CA LYS A 2 8.26 19.70 -7.16
C LYS A 2 7.36 18.48 -6.96
N ILE A 3 6.35 18.62 -6.11
CA ILE A 3 5.29 17.63 -5.92
C ILE A 3 4.00 18.25 -6.45
N TYR A 4 3.27 17.50 -7.26
CA TYR A 4 1.98 17.92 -7.76
C TYR A 4 0.87 17.09 -7.14
N GLY A 5 -0.21 17.76 -6.77
CA GLY A 5 -1.48 17.17 -6.39
C GLY A 5 -2.57 17.60 -7.36
N LEU A 6 -3.81 17.23 -7.05
CA LEU A 6 -4.97 17.53 -7.89
C LEU A 6 -5.92 18.47 -7.17
N LYS A 7 -6.40 19.49 -7.88
CA LYS A 7 -7.46 20.38 -7.44
C LYS A 7 -8.69 20.16 -8.32
N VAL A 8 -9.86 20.12 -7.70
CA VAL A 8 -11.14 19.92 -8.39
C VAL A 8 -12.06 21.10 -8.12
N TRP A 9 -12.95 21.44 -9.04
CA TRP A 9 -13.96 22.47 -8.81
C TRP A 9 -15.24 22.13 -9.57
N LEU A 10 -16.31 22.83 -9.24
CA LEU A 10 -17.58 22.74 -9.94
C LEU A 10 -17.87 24.04 -10.67
N GLU A 11 -18.25 23.95 -11.94
CA GLU A 11 -18.63 25.08 -12.78
C GLU A 11 -19.96 24.80 -13.51
N PRO A 12 -20.75 25.83 -13.84
CA PRO A 12 -21.98 25.64 -14.60
C PRO A 12 -21.75 24.95 -15.95
N ASP A 13 -22.62 24.00 -16.28
CA ASP A 13 -22.60 23.37 -17.60
C ASP A 13 -22.95 24.37 -18.70
N HIS A 14 -22.20 24.31 -19.80
CA HIS A 14 -22.38 25.19 -20.94
C HIS A 14 -23.74 25.04 -21.64
N ARG A 15 -24.39 23.86 -21.61
CA ARG A 15 -25.71 23.64 -22.22
C ARG A 15 -26.84 23.97 -21.26
N ILE A 16 -26.74 23.46 -20.03
CA ILE A 16 -27.76 23.65 -19.00
C ILE A 16 -27.08 24.18 -17.71
N PRO A 17 -26.89 25.50 -17.58
CA PRO A 17 -26.17 26.12 -16.46
C PRO A 17 -26.76 25.86 -15.07
N ALA A 18 -27.97 25.31 -14.98
CA ALA A 18 -28.57 24.87 -13.73
C ALA A 18 -27.91 23.61 -13.14
N PHE A 19 -27.12 22.88 -13.94
CA PHE A 19 -26.31 21.75 -13.52
C PHE A 19 -24.83 22.14 -13.54
N LEU A 20 -24.05 21.50 -12.67
CA LEU A 20 -22.63 21.75 -12.54
C LEU A 20 -21.82 20.59 -13.12
N ARG A 21 -20.60 20.91 -13.56
CA ARG A 21 -19.60 19.99 -14.11
C ARG A 21 -18.34 20.07 -13.30
N MET A 22 -17.66 18.94 -13.16
CA MET A 22 -16.41 18.89 -12.44
C MET A 22 -15.25 19.21 -13.38
N GLY A 23 -14.48 20.24 -13.04
CA GLY A 23 -13.16 20.50 -13.59
C GLY A 23 -12.07 19.97 -12.66
N TYR A 24 -10.88 19.72 -13.21
CA TYR A 24 -9.70 19.41 -12.41
C TYR A 24 -8.43 19.98 -13.03
N GLU A 25 -7.42 20.23 -12.20
CA GLU A 25 -6.11 20.69 -12.62
C GLU A 25 -5.01 20.11 -11.71
N LEU A 26 -3.82 19.91 -12.29
CA LEU A 26 -2.60 19.59 -11.52
C LEU A 26 -2.05 20.87 -10.91
N ILE A 27 -1.82 20.86 -9.60
CA ILE A 27 -1.26 22.00 -8.87
C ILE A 27 0.00 21.60 -8.10
N GLU A 28 0.94 22.51 -7.97
CA GLU A 28 2.10 22.30 -7.08
C GLU A 28 1.62 22.33 -5.62
N VAL A 29 2.06 21.35 -4.83
CA VAL A 29 1.69 21.21 -3.41
C VAL A 29 2.94 21.09 -2.53
N PRO A 30 3.01 21.80 -1.39
CA PRO A 30 4.10 21.63 -0.43
C PRO A 30 4.09 20.21 0.16
N ILE A 31 5.28 19.63 0.40
CA ILE A 31 5.39 18.32 1.06
C ILE A 31 4.74 18.32 2.46
N GLU A 32 4.80 19.46 3.16
CA GLU A 32 4.14 19.63 4.46
C GLU A 32 2.63 19.42 4.37
N ASP A 33 1.98 19.97 3.34
CA ASP A 33 0.54 19.79 3.13
C ASP A 33 0.20 18.35 2.76
N VAL A 34 1.05 17.68 1.98
CA VAL A 34 0.91 16.24 1.67
C VAL A 34 0.96 15.41 2.96
N LEU A 35 1.96 15.63 3.81
CA LEU A 35 2.18 14.81 5.00
C LEU A 35 1.23 15.15 6.15
N LEU A 36 1.04 16.43 6.45
CA LEU A 36 0.28 16.89 7.63
C LEU A 36 -1.20 17.12 7.37
N LYS A 37 -1.60 17.36 6.12
CA LYS A 37 -3.00 17.55 5.73
C LYS A 37 -3.53 16.43 4.83
N GLY A 38 -2.69 15.43 4.53
CA GLY A 38 -3.08 14.25 3.75
C GLY A 38 -3.48 14.54 2.30
N ILE A 39 -2.98 15.65 1.73
CA ILE A 39 -3.21 16.00 0.32
C ILE A 39 -2.61 14.91 -0.58
N HIS A 40 -3.38 14.48 -1.58
CA HIS A 40 -2.96 13.42 -2.49
C HIS A 40 -1.78 13.86 -3.37
N PRO A 41 -0.60 13.20 -3.29
CA PRO A 41 0.60 13.63 -4.00
C PRO A 41 0.73 12.93 -5.37
N GLU A 42 -0.20 13.24 -6.27
CA GLU A 42 -0.37 12.64 -7.60
C GLU A 42 0.94 12.28 -8.32
N SER A 43 1.86 13.24 -8.48
CA SER A 43 3.08 13.07 -9.28
C SER A 43 4.07 12.02 -8.76
N VAL A 44 3.93 11.57 -7.51
CA VAL A 44 4.87 10.67 -6.82
C VAL A 44 4.23 9.34 -6.38
N MET A 45 3.03 9.06 -6.86
CA MET A 45 2.31 7.79 -6.62
C MET A 45 2.72 6.66 -7.59
N GLY A 46 3.42 7.00 -8.69
CA GLY A 46 3.80 6.07 -9.76
C GLY A 46 2.79 6.07 -10.93
N VAL A 47 3.26 5.74 -12.13
CA VAL A 47 2.53 6.01 -13.40
C VAL A 47 1.66 4.83 -13.88
N SER A 48 1.51 3.75 -13.10
CA SER A 48 0.77 2.55 -13.55
C SER A 48 -0.28 2.05 -12.54
N GLY A 49 -1.53 1.96 -13.01
CA GLY A 49 -2.67 1.43 -12.26
C GLY A 49 -3.18 2.33 -11.12
N ASP A 50 -4.15 1.83 -10.35
CA ASP A 50 -4.65 2.48 -9.12
C ASP A 50 -4.04 1.82 -7.88
N TYR A 51 -2.71 1.74 -7.83
CA TYR A 51 -2.00 1.01 -6.77
C TYR A 51 -2.33 1.52 -5.36
N CYS A 52 -2.57 2.83 -5.23
CA CYS A 52 -2.96 3.46 -3.97
C CYS A 52 -4.46 3.45 -3.68
N GLN A 53 -5.28 2.99 -4.63
CA GLN A 53 -6.74 2.90 -4.54
C GLN A 53 -7.42 4.27 -4.43
N ALA A 54 -6.81 5.31 -5.01
CA ALA A 54 -7.34 6.67 -4.97
C ALA A 54 -8.51 6.82 -5.94
N ALA A 55 -8.40 6.27 -7.15
CA ALA A 55 -9.48 6.30 -8.15
C ALA A 55 -10.69 5.48 -7.69
N GLU A 56 -10.42 4.33 -7.09
CA GLU A 56 -11.43 3.46 -6.48
C GLU A 56 -12.13 4.16 -5.32
N LEU A 57 -11.37 4.74 -4.37
CA LEU A 57 -11.94 5.46 -3.25
C LEU A 57 -12.78 6.66 -3.72
N PHE A 58 -12.27 7.43 -4.70
CA PHE A 58 -12.99 8.57 -5.27
C PHE A 58 -14.34 8.13 -5.86
N SER A 59 -14.34 7.11 -6.71
CA SER A 59 -15.56 6.55 -7.30
C SER A 59 -16.53 6.02 -6.24
N ARG A 60 -16.04 5.26 -5.27
CA ARG A 60 -16.84 4.72 -4.15
C ARG A 60 -17.50 5.83 -3.35
N LYS A 61 -16.76 6.88 -3.01
CA LYS A 61 -17.30 8.05 -2.30
C LYS A 61 -18.40 8.74 -3.09
N LEU A 62 -18.20 8.98 -4.39
CA LEU A 62 -19.27 9.54 -5.21
C LEU A 62 -20.51 8.64 -5.30
N ASN A 63 -20.37 7.32 -5.13
CA ASN A 63 -21.48 6.37 -5.17
C ASN A 63 -22.20 6.17 -3.82
N GLU A 64 -21.77 6.84 -2.74
CA GLU A 64 -22.43 6.74 -1.43
C GLU A 64 -23.90 7.19 -1.55
N ALA A 65 -24.81 6.44 -0.90
CA ALA A 65 -26.26 6.62 -1.08
C ALA A 65 -26.73 8.04 -0.74
N GLU A 66 -26.09 8.69 0.25
CA GLU A 66 -26.39 10.06 0.64
C GLU A 66 -26.09 11.10 -0.46
N HIS A 67 -25.20 10.78 -1.40
CA HIS A 67 -24.78 11.65 -2.50
C HIS A 67 -25.53 11.38 -3.81
N ARG A 68 -26.40 10.37 -3.81
CA ARG A 68 -27.22 9.98 -4.96
C ARG A 68 -28.61 10.60 -4.88
N PHE A 69 -29.23 10.74 -6.03
CA PHE A 69 -30.65 11.11 -6.16
C PHE A 69 -31.44 9.85 -6.45
N GLU A 70 -31.79 9.09 -5.40
CA GLU A 70 -32.45 7.79 -5.55
C GLU A 70 -33.70 7.80 -6.45
N PRO A 71 -34.58 8.83 -6.41
CA PRO A 71 -35.72 8.90 -7.33
C PRO A 71 -35.36 8.88 -8.82
N LEU A 72 -34.14 9.28 -9.19
CA LEU A 72 -33.66 9.31 -10.58
C LEU A 72 -33.14 7.95 -11.08
N SER A 73 -33.03 6.95 -10.20
CA SER A 73 -32.59 5.59 -10.56
C SER A 73 -33.55 4.93 -11.56
N VAL A 74 -34.86 5.19 -11.45
CA VAL A 74 -35.90 4.64 -12.34
C VAL A 74 -35.68 5.04 -13.80
N GLN A 75 -35.19 6.25 -14.05
CA GLN A 75 -34.91 6.77 -15.39
C GLN A 75 -33.46 6.54 -15.84
N HIS A 76 -32.70 5.73 -15.09
CA HIS A 76 -31.28 5.45 -15.33
C HIS A 76 -30.39 6.70 -15.36
N LEU A 77 -30.74 7.74 -14.57
CA LEU A 77 -29.99 9.00 -14.46
C LEU A 77 -29.04 9.02 -13.25
N ASN A 78 -28.77 7.86 -12.66
CA ASN A 78 -28.01 7.70 -11.42
C ASN A 78 -27.16 6.43 -11.46
N ALA A 79 -26.51 6.14 -12.59
CA ALA A 79 -25.69 4.93 -12.76
C ALA A 79 -24.47 4.92 -11.81
N GLU A 80 -23.97 3.73 -11.50
CA GLU A 80 -22.75 3.57 -10.70
C GLU A 80 -21.54 4.15 -11.43
N ILE A 81 -20.74 4.95 -10.73
CA ILE A 81 -19.48 5.48 -11.26
C ILE A 81 -18.39 4.43 -11.02
N VAL A 82 -17.80 3.91 -12.09
CA VAL A 82 -16.72 2.91 -12.02
C VAL A 82 -15.42 3.58 -12.39
N MET A 83 -14.35 3.33 -11.63
CA MET A 83 -13.04 3.90 -11.92
C MET A 83 -12.48 3.45 -13.28
N ALA A 84 -11.64 4.29 -13.89
CA ALA A 84 -10.96 3.96 -15.14
C ALA A 84 -9.82 2.96 -14.88
N GLN A 85 -10.07 1.67 -15.14
CA GLN A 85 -9.14 0.59 -14.76
C GLN A 85 -7.80 0.62 -15.52
N HIS A 86 -7.78 1.01 -16.80
CA HIS A 86 -6.55 1.02 -17.62
C HIS A 86 -6.58 2.16 -18.64
N GLY A 87 -5.44 2.84 -18.81
CA GLY A 87 -5.20 3.74 -19.94
C GLY A 87 -4.60 2.97 -21.12
N ASN A 88 -4.74 3.50 -22.33
CA ASN A 88 -3.98 3.00 -23.48
C ASN A 88 -2.47 3.15 -23.21
N TYR A 89 -1.62 2.36 -23.89
CA TYR A 89 -0.15 2.39 -23.70
C TYR A 89 0.51 3.77 -23.85
N HIS A 90 -0.16 4.73 -24.48
CA HIS A 90 0.32 6.10 -24.67
C HIS A 90 -0.25 7.12 -23.68
N ASP A 91 -1.24 6.74 -22.87
CA ASP A 91 -1.82 7.62 -21.86
C ASP A 91 -0.93 7.64 -20.62
N ARG A 92 -0.32 8.80 -20.35
CA ARG A 92 0.58 9.01 -19.21
C ARG A 92 -0.14 9.42 -17.93
N ARG A 93 -1.45 9.64 -17.98
CA ARG A 93 -2.25 10.01 -16.81
C ARG A 93 -2.35 8.84 -15.85
N THR A 94 -2.56 9.11 -14.57
CA THR A 94 -2.83 8.05 -13.60
C THR A 94 -4.27 7.54 -13.69
N ALA A 95 -4.59 6.49 -12.94
CA ALA A 95 -5.97 6.00 -12.84
C ALA A 95 -6.91 7.05 -12.23
N LEU A 96 -6.43 7.86 -11.28
CA LEU A 96 -7.22 8.91 -10.65
C LEU A 96 -7.51 10.02 -11.64
N GLU A 97 -6.51 10.55 -12.35
CA GLU A 97 -6.70 11.59 -13.37
C GLU A 97 -7.70 11.16 -14.45
N ARG A 98 -7.58 9.93 -14.97
CA ARG A 98 -8.57 9.41 -15.94
C ARG A 98 -9.98 9.32 -15.35
N THR A 99 -10.09 8.93 -14.08
CA THR A 99 -11.39 8.86 -13.39
C THR A 99 -11.97 10.24 -13.19
N LEU A 100 -11.15 11.25 -12.87
CA LEU A 100 -11.60 12.64 -12.78
C LEU A 100 -12.11 13.17 -14.12
N GLU A 101 -11.38 12.92 -15.21
CA GLU A 101 -11.83 13.27 -16.57
C GLU A 101 -13.16 12.58 -16.91
N MET A 102 -13.27 11.28 -16.65
CA MET A 102 -14.50 10.52 -16.88
C MET A 102 -15.68 11.09 -16.07
N VAL A 103 -15.47 11.45 -14.80
CA VAL A 103 -16.52 12.06 -13.97
C VAL A 103 -16.85 13.48 -14.46
N GLY A 104 -15.84 14.26 -14.82
CA GLY A 104 -15.99 15.60 -15.39
C GLY A 104 -16.82 15.60 -16.67
N HIS A 105 -16.74 14.54 -17.48
CA HIS A 105 -17.55 14.37 -18.69
C HIS A 105 -18.85 13.60 -18.49
N GLY A 106 -18.91 12.67 -17.55
CA GLY A 106 -19.98 11.70 -17.40
C GLY A 106 -21.01 12.00 -16.31
N VAL A 107 -20.75 13.01 -15.46
CA VAL A 107 -21.58 13.30 -14.29
C VAL A 107 -21.97 14.77 -14.21
N TYR A 108 -23.23 15.03 -13.87
CA TYR A 108 -23.74 16.32 -13.46
C TYR A 108 -23.80 16.42 -11.94
N PHE A 109 -23.45 17.58 -11.39
CA PHE A 109 -23.57 17.89 -9.98
C PHE A 109 -24.70 18.89 -9.75
N ALA A 110 -25.53 18.66 -8.73
CA ALA A 110 -26.63 19.55 -8.34
C ALA A 110 -26.84 19.53 -6.82
N GLU A 111 -27.30 20.63 -6.22
CA GLU A 111 -27.69 20.63 -4.79
C GLU A 111 -29.00 19.84 -4.59
N ASP A 112 -29.97 20.09 -5.48
CA ASP A 112 -31.25 19.38 -5.52
C ASP A 112 -31.76 19.28 -6.96
N VAL A 113 -32.31 18.12 -7.32
CA VAL A 113 -32.85 17.87 -8.66
C VAL A 113 -33.90 16.75 -8.64
N SER A 114 -35.02 17.01 -9.31
CA SER A 114 -36.07 16.02 -9.58
C SER A 114 -36.16 15.73 -11.08
N TYR A 115 -36.80 14.61 -11.44
CA TYR A 115 -37.01 14.27 -12.85
C TYR A 115 -37.82 15.34 -13.59
N ASP A 116 -38.91 15.85 -12.99
CA ASP A 116 -39.73 16.92 -13.58
C ASP A 116 -38.91 18.19 -13.87
N ARG A 117 -37.99 18.53 -12.97
CA ARG A 117 -37.07 19.68 -13.16
C ARG A 117 -36.12 19.42 -14.33
N ILE A 118 -35.60 18.20 -14.46
CA ILE A 118 -34.75 17.79 -15.60
C ILE A 118 -35.53 17.91 -16.90
N VAL A 119 -36.75 17.35 -16.97
CA VAL A 119 -37.62 17.43 -18.16
C VAL A 119 -37.91 18.88 -18.54
N LYS A 120 -38.24 19.73 -17.56
CA LYS A 120 -38.50 21.16 -17.81
C LYS A 120 -37.28 21.88 -18.40
N LEU A 121 -36.08 21.61 -17.86
CA LEU A 121 -34.83 22.18 -18.36
C LEU A 121 -34.47 21.64 -19.75
N ALA A 122 -34.67 20.33 -19.97
CA ALA A 122 -34.45 19.69 -21.25
C ALA A 122 -35.37 20.27 -22.34
N ARG A 123 -36.67 20.37 -22.07
CA ARG A 123 -37.65 21.01 -22.97
C ARG A 123 -37.24 22.43 -23.34
N LYS A 124 -36.84 23.23 -22.35
CA LYS A 124 -36.38 24.61 -22.59
C LYS A 124 -35.15 24.63 -23.51
N TYR A 125 -34.17 23.79 -23.23
CA TYR A 125 -32.92 23.73 -24.01
C TYR A 125 -33.16 23.26 -25.45
N VAL A 126 -33.92 22.18 -25.63
CA VAL A 126 -34.25 21.65 -26.97
C VAL A 126 -35.06 22.67 -27.77
N SER A 127 -36.00 23.38 -27.12
CA SER A 127 -36.80 24.41 -27.79
C SER A 127 -35.95 25.59 -28.27
N SER A 128 -34.97 26.04 -27.47
CA SER A 128 -34.11 27.17 -27.84
C SER A 128 -33.03 26.80 -28.87
N HIS A 129 -32.78 25.51 -29.07
CA HIS A 129 -31.77 24.99 -30.01
C HIS A 129 -32.39 24.04 -31.03
N TRP A 130 -33.66 24.26 -31.37
CA TRP A 130 -34.41 23.42 -32.30
C TRP A 130 -33.75 23.42 -33.68
N SER A 131 -33.55 22.23 -34.24
CA SER A 131 -32.90 22.05 -35.54
C SER A 131 -33.39 20.76 -36.21
N HIS A 132 -33.12 20.63 -37.51
CA HIS A 132 -33.44 19.41 -38.25
C HIS A 132 -32.82 18.18 -37.57
N GLU A 133 -31.54 18.26 -37.17
CA GLU A 133 -30.83 17.17 -36.51
C GLU A 133 -31.52 16.73 -35.20
N ARG A 134 -31.95 17.68 -34.37
CA ARG A 134 -32.65 17.36 -33.12
C ARG A 134 -34.02 16.77 -33.37
N ALA A 135 -34.77 17.35 -34.30
CA ALA A 135 -36.07 16.83 -34.71
C ALA A 135 -35.95 15.38 -35.22
N TRP A 136 -34.91 15.11 -36.02
CA TRP A 136 -34.58 13.78 -36.52
C TRP A 136 -34.21 12.81 -35.39
N ASN A 137 -33.34 13.21 -34.48
CA ASN A 137 -32.92 12.37 -33.35
C ASN A 137 -34.11 11.99 -32.45
N LEU A 138 -34.98 12.94 -32.12
CA LEU A 138 -36.20 12.68 -31.33
C LEU A 138 -37.20 11.78 -32.06
N LEU A 139 -37.38 12.01 -33.37
CA LEU A 139 -38.25 11.19 -34.19
C LEU A 139 -37.75 9.74 -34.23
N ARG A 140 -36.44 9.52 -34.39
CA ARG A 140 -35.82 8.20 -34.43
C ARG A 140 -35.71 7.52 -33.05
N SER A 141 -35.63 8.28 -31.97
CA SER A 141 -35.57 7.71 -30.62
C SER A 141 -36.93 7.25 -30.10
N SER A 142 -38.02 7.86 -30.60
CA SER A 142 -39.39 7.60 -30.13
C SER A 142 -40.16 6.60 -30.98
N ARG A 143 -39.70 6.33 -32.21
CA ARG A 143 -40.39 5.48 -33.19
C ARG A 143 -39.40 4.54 -33.87
N SER A 144 -39.86 3.32 -34.14
CA SER A 144 -39.04 2.25 -34.69
C SER A 144 -39.36 2.01 -36.17
N GLY A 145 -38.37 2.26 -37.02
CA GLY A 145 -38.43 1.95 -38.45
C GLY A 145 -39.25 2.92 -39.31
N PHE A 146 -39.04 2.82 -40.62
CA PHE A 146 -39.55 3.77 -41.62
C PHE A 146 -41.07 3.96 -41.58
N SER A 147 -41.82 2.88 -41.35
CA SER A 147 -43.29 2.92 -41.37
C SER A 147 -43.85 3.83 -40.26
N GLU A 148 -43.32 3.72 -39.05
CA GLU A 148 -43.77 4.52 -37.89
C GLU A 148 -43.36 5.99 -38.02
N LEU A 149 -42.12 6.24 -38.47
CA LEU A 149 -41.63 7.60 -38.73
C LEU A 149 -42.51 8.30 -39.78
N ARG A 150 -42.79 7.61 -40.90
CA ARG A 150 -43.64 8.10 -41.97
C ARG A 150 -45.08 8.31 -41.51
N ALA A 151 -45.63 7.40 -40.71
CA ALA A 151 -46.99 7.51 -40.18
C ALA A 151 -47.12 8.77 -39.30
N PHE A 152 -46.15 9.01 -38.42
CA PHE A 152 -46.12 10.20 -37.56
C PHE A 152 -46.04 11.50 -38.37
N LEU A 153 -45.12 11.57 -39.35
CA LEU A 153 -45.01 12.73 -40.23
C LEU A 153 -46.28 12.97 -41.03
N LYS A 154 -46.91 11.91 -41.56
CA LYS A 154 -48.16 12.03 -42.32
C LYS A 154 -49.37 12.37 -41.46
N GLN A 155 -49.38 12.01 -40.17
CA GLN A 155 -50.44 12.42 -39.24
C GLN A 155 -50.46 13.94 -39.09
N LYS A 156 -49.28 14.57 -39.03
CA LYS A 156 -49.13 16.03 -38.89
C LYS A 156 -49.20 16.74 -40.23
N HIS A 157 -48.64 16.13 -41.28
CA HIS A 157 -48.54 16.68 -42.63
C HIS A 157 -49.05 15.67 -43.68
N PRO A 158 -50.37 15.52 -43.86
CA PRO A 158 -50.95 14.48 -44.72
C PRO A 158 -50.53 14.55 -46.20
N LYS A 159 -50.17 15.75 -46.68
CA LYS A 159 -49.77 15.99 -48.08
C LYS A 159 -48.29 15.69 -48.35
N LEU A 160 -47.51 15.36 -47.31
CA LEU A 160 -46.09 15.09 -47.41
C LEU A 160 -45.84 13.78 -48.19
N LYS A 161 -45.01 13.85 -49.23
CA LYS A 161 -44.59 12.69 -50.02
C LYS A 161 -43.26 12.17 -49.49
N VAL A 162 -43.31 11.06 -48.75
CA VAL A 162 -42.13 10.35 -48.23
C VAL A 162 -42.26 8.88 -48.63
N GLY A 163 -41.33 8.39 -49.44
CA GLY A 163 -41.25 7.02 -49.96
C GLY A 163 -40.03 6.26 -49.46
N SER A 164 -38.98 6.95 -49.03
CA SER A 164 -37.72 6.37 -48.54
C SER A 164 -37.13 7.13 -47.34
N TYR A 165 -36.10 6.57 -46.69
CA TYR A 165 -35.34 7.30 -45.66
C TYR A 165 -34.59 8.50 -46.23
N ASP A 166 -34.13 8.41 -47.47
CA ASP A 166 -33.44 9.52 -48.15
C ASP A 166 -34.40 10.70 -48.37
N ASP A 167 -35.63 10.41 -48.83
CA ASP A 167 -36.68 11.43 -48.95
C ASP A 167 -36.98 12.11 -47.62
N MET A 168 -36.76 11.41 -46.50
CA MET A 168 -37.04 11.89 -45.15
C MET A 168 -35.87 12.73 -44.59
N ASN A 169 -34.63 12.37 -44.94
CA ASN A 169 -33.42 13.14 -44.63
C ASN A 169 -33.38 14.46 -45.42
N ASP A 170 -33.93 14.49 -46.63
CA ASP A 170 -34.00 15.69 -47.49
C ASP A 170 -35.05 16.72 -47.01
N LEU A 171 -35.89 16.36 -46.02
CA LEU A 171 -36.87 17.27 -45.44
C LEU A 171 -36.25 18.13 -44.34
N ASP A 172 -36.60 19.42 -44.29
CA ASP A 172 -36.34 20.21 -43.09
C ASP A 172 -37.37 19.89 -41.98
N LEU A 173 -37.08 18.86 -41.19
CA LEU A 173 -37.90 18.45 -40.07
C LEU A 173 -38.12 19.54 -39.02
N ALA A 174 -37.22 20.53 -38.91
CA ALA A 174 -37.40 21.62 -37.94
C ALA A 174 -38.61 22.50 -38.27
N ASN A 175 -38.97 22.62 -39.55
CA ASN A 175 -40.13 23.39 -40.01
C ASN A 175 -41.42 22.56 -39.98
N LEU A 176 -41.31 21.23 -39.95
CA LEU A 176 -42.45 20.32 -39.96
C LEU A 176 -42.87 19.91 -38.54
N LEU A 177 -41.91 19.82 -37.62
CA LEU A 177 -42.14 19.37 -36.26
C LEU A 177 -41.76 20.46 -35.27
N SER A 178 -42.34 20.38 -34.09
CA SER A 178 -42.04 21.22 -32.94
C SER A 178 -41.70 20.36 -31.74
N VAL A 179 -41.06 20.95 -30.74
CA VAL A 179 -40.83 20.26 -29.45
C VAL A 179 -42.15 19.80 -28.82
N GLY A 180 -43.25 20.53 -29.07
CA GLY A 180 -44.60 20.19 -28.60
C GLY A 180 -45.11 18.83 -29.11
N ASP A 181 -44.61 18.36 -30.25
CA ASP A 181 -44.98 17.07 -30.82
C ASP A 181 -44.37 15.88 -30.07
N PHE A 182 -43.44 16.13 -29.14
CA PHE A 182 -42.70 15.14 -28.37
C PHE A 182 -42.93 15.25 -26.85
N MET A 183 -44.01 15.90 -26.42
CA MET A 183 -44.24 16.20 -24.98
C MET A 183 -44.40 14.94 -24.13
N ASP A 184 -44.97 13.88 -24.69
CA ASP A 184 -45.22 12.61 -24.00
C ASP A 184 -43.94 11.75 -23.96
N GLU A 185 -42.96 12.02 -24.82
CA GLU A 185 -41.68 11.33 -24.90
C GLU A 185 -40.60 11.98 -24.03
N GLU A 186 -40.92 12.20 -22.74
CA GLU A 186 -40.06 12.93 -21.80
C GLU A 186 -38.63 12.40 -21.74
N GLN A 187 -38.46 11.07 -21.72
CA GLN A 187 -37.15 10.46 -21.69
C GLN A 187 -36.35 10.82 -22.95
N SER A 188 -36.95 10.77 -24.15
CA SER A 188 -36.28 11.17 -25.40
C SER A 188 -35.80 12.63 -25.36
N LEU A 189 -36.65 13.53 -24.84
CA LEU A 189 -36.30 14.94 -24.67
C LEU A 189 -35.12 15.12 -23.72
N VAL A 190 -35.09 14.38 -22.61
CA VAL A 190 -33.98 14.39 -21.66
C VAL A 190 -32.70 13.86 -22.30
N LEU A 191 -32.77 12.76 -23.05
CA LEU A 191 -31.61 12.16 -23.70
C LEU A 191 -31.01 13.04 -24.80
N GLU A 192 -31.84 13.82 -25.49
CA GLU A 192 -31.42 14.77 -26.53
C GLU A 192 -30.82 16.05 -25.93
N ALA A 193 -31.31 16.49 -24.77
CA ALA A 193 -30.83 17.70 -24.10
C ALA A 193 -29.51 17.50 -23.36
N LEU A 194 -29.39 16.41 -22.60
CA LEU A 194 -28.28 16.18 -21.67
C LEU A 194 -27.04 15.61 -22.37
N CYS A 195 -25.85 16.08 -21.99
CA CYS A 195 -24.57 15.48 -22.43
C CYS A 195 -24.28 14.14 -21.74
N CYS A 196 -24.79 13.96 -20.52
CA CYS A 196 -24.55 12.77 -19.71
C CYS A 196 -25.76 12.44 -18.84
N ARG A 197 -25.83 11.17 -18.42
CA ARG A 197 -27.01 10.56 -17.79
C ARG A 197 -26.71 10.13 -16.36
N ASN A 198 -25.97 10.94 -15.62
CA ASN A 198 -25.60 10.60 -14.26
C ASN A 198 -25.56 11.85 -13.39
N PHE A 199 -26.23 11.80 -12.24
CA PHE A 199 -26.32 12.94 -11.32
C PHE A 199 -25.75 12.59 -9.94
N ARG A 200 -25.03 13.54 -9.34
CA ARG A 200 -24.54 13.47 -7.95
C ARG A 200 -24.81 14.78 -7.22
N LYS A 201 -24.93 14.70 -5.90
CA LYS A 201 -25.04 15.89 -5.06
C LYS A 201 -23.73 16.66 -5.06
N VAL A 202 -23.78 17.98 -5.01
CA VAL A 202 -22.60 18.85 -4.81
C VAL A 202 -21.83 18.47 -3.53
N SER A 203 -22.55 18.05 -2.50
CA SER A 203 -21.97 17.59 -1.23
C SER A 203 -21.00 16.41 -1.39
N ALA A 204 -21.07 15.64 -2.48
CA ALA A 204 -20.23 14.47 -2.71
C ALA A 204 -18.73 14.79 -2.75
N LEU A 205 -18.36 16.02 -3.13
CA LEU A 205 -16.96 16.45 -3.17
C LEU A 205 -16.46 16.99 -1.83
N ARG A 206 -17.34 17.40 -0.90
CA ARG A 206 -16.93 18.02 0.38
C ARG A 206 -16.09 17.10 1.26
N GLY A 207 -16.31 15.78 1.17
CA GLY A 207 -15.52 14.77 1.89
C GLY A 207 -14.24 14.31 1.19
N LEU A 208 -14.00 14.80 -0.03
CA LEU A 208 -12.88 14.40 -0.90
C LEU A 208 -11.86 15.53 -1.13
N THR A 209 -12.16 16.74 -0.67
CA THR A 209 -11.30 17.91 -0.81
C THR A 209 -10.99 18.57 0.53
N ASP A 210 -9.93 19.38 0.55
CA ASP A 210 -9.74 20.39 1.60
C ASP A 210 -10.45 21.71 1.27
N ASP A 211 -10.29 22.72 2.14
CA ASP A 211 -10.87 24.06 1.98
C ASP A 211 -10.35 24.83 0.75
N ARG A 212 -9.28 24.34 0.13
CA ARG A 212 -8.69 24.88 -1.10
C ARG A 212 -9.04 24.04 -2.33
N HIS A 213 -10.00 23.13 -2.17
CA HIS A 213 -10.48 22.20 -3.18
C HIS A 213 -9.43 21.20 -3.71
N ARG A 214 -8.40 20.92 -2.92
CA ARG A 214 -7.35 19.95 -3.26
C ARG A 214 -7.76 18.58 -2.79
N LEU A 215 -7.52 17.55 -3.60
CA LEU A 215 -7.92 16.18 -3.26
C LEU A 215 -7.21 15.70 -2.01
N ARG A 216 -8.02 15.21 -1.07
CA ARG A 216 -7.61 14.76 0.26
C ARG A 216 -8.40 13.50 0.61
N PHE A 217 -7.69 12.39 0.76
CA PHE A 217 -8.30 11.09 1.04
C PHE A 217 -8.07 10.63 2.50
N ARG A 218 -7.19 11.32 3.24
CA ARG A 218 -6.88 11.08 4.65
C ARG A 218 -6.53 12.40 5.32
N ASP A 219 -6.55 12.42 6.65
CA ASP A 219 -6.13 13.61 7.40
C ASP A 219 -4.62 13.81 7.42
N ARG A 220 -3.85 12.72 7.36
CA ARG A 220 -2.38 12.73 7.38
C ARG A 220 -1.79 11.53 6.62
N ILE A 221 -0.54 11.69 6.16
CA ILE A 221 0.27 10.62 5.58
C ILE A 221 1.52 10.45 6.44
N ASP A 222 1.61 9.29 7.10
CA ASP A 222 2.58 9.06 8.16
C ASP A 222 3.91 8.48 7.70
N TRP A 223 3.92 7.86 6.52
CA TRP A 223 5.09 7.17 6.02
C TRP A 223 5.30 7.45 4.54
N PHE A 224 6.56 7.67 4.18
CA PHE A 224 7.00 7.81 2.81
C PHE A 224 8.44 7.32 2.69
N GLU A 225 8.91 7.15 1.45
CA GLU A 225 10.28 6.79 1.15
C GLU A 225 10.99 7.98 0.50
N LEU A 226 12.25 8.17 0.88
CA LEU A 226 13.14 9.12 0.24
C LEU A 226 14.34 8.36 -0.33
N VAL A 227 14.60 8.50 -1.64
CA VAL A 227 15.76 7.90 -2.30
C VAL A 227 16.72 9.02 -2.69
N ILE A 228 17.90 9.04 -2.07
CA ILE A 228 18.98 10.00 -2.36
C ILE A 228 19.90 9.40 -3.43
N ASN A 229 20.35 10.23 -4.37
CA ASN A 229 21.14 9.84 -5.54
C ASN A 229 20.41 8.78 -6.39
N ASN A 230 19.14 9.05 -6.73
CA ASN A 230 18.22 8.10 -7.37
C ASN A 230 18.68 7.57 -8.75
N GLY A 231 19.73 8.13 -9.37
CA GLY A 231 20.37 7.59 -10.58
C GLY A 231 21.62 6.73 -10.35
N ARG A 232 22.08 6.54 -9.10
CA ARG A 232 23.35 5.85 -8.78
C ARG A 232 23.15 4.46 -8.19
N LEU A 233 24.17 3.62 -8.26
CA LEU A 233 24.20 2.33 -7.54
C LEU A 233 24.55 2.53 -6.06
N HIS A 234 24.25 1.55 -5.22
CA HIS A 234 24.58 1.58 -3.78
C HIS A 234 26.08 1.81 -3.53
N ASP A 235 26.96 1.21 -4.33
CA ASP A 235 28.41 1.39 -4.23
C ASP A 235 28.87 2.82 -4.61
N HIS A 236 27.96 3.63 -5.12
CA HIS A 236 28.17 5.03 -5.47
C HIS A 236 27.31 6.00 -4.63
N GLY A 237 26.85 5.56 -3.46
CA GLY A 237 26.22 6.42 -2.46
C GLY A 237 24.70 6.57 -2.58
N GLN A 238 24.01 5.69 -3.32
CA GLN A 238 22.54 5.65 -3.29
C GLN A 238 22.04 5.12 -1.94
N VAL A 239 21.19 5.89 -1.26
CA VAL A 239 20.58 5.50 0.02
C VAL A 239 19.08 5.71 -0.05
N LYS A 240 18.34 4.67 0.33
CA LYS A 240 16.89 4.73 0.55
C LYS A 240 16.64 4.93 2.05
N TYR A 241 15.77 5.87 2.39
CA TYR A 241 15.28 6.10 3.74
C TYR A 241 13.80 5.78 3.82
N SER A 242 13.43 4.95 4.79
CA SER A 242 12.05 4.87 5.28
C SER A 242 11.82 6.03 6.23
N CYS A 243 10.84 6.87 5.91
CA CYS A 243 10.58 8.10 6.65
C CYS A 243 9.25 7.98 7.40
N GLY A 244 9.25 8.30 8.69
CA GLY A 244 8.08 8.31 9.57
C GLY A 244 7.78 9.70 10.13
N VAL A 245 6.55 10.17 10.01
CA VAL A 245 6.12 11.51 10.40
C VAL A 245 5.47 11.49 11.79
N HIS A 246 5.97 12.33 12.69
CA HIS A 246 5.44 12.49 14.05
C HIS A 246 5.33 13.99 14.37
N GLY A 247 4.10 14.53 14.29
CA GLY A 247 3.90 15.97 14.38
C GLY A 247 4.65 16.69 13.26
N ASN A 248 5.46 17.68 13.59
CA ASN A 248 6.25 18.44 12.62
C ASN A 248 7.68 17.88 12.37
N MET A 249 7.93 16.65 12.84
CA MET A 249 9.23 16.00 12.76
C MET A 249 9.15 14.74 11.89
N VAL A 250 10.23 14.47 11.18
CA VAL A 250 10.40 13.30 10.32
C VAL A 250 11.55 12.47 10.85
N HIS A 251 11.28 11.22 11.17
CA HIS A 251 12.27 10.21 11.50
C HIS A 251 12.74 9.53 10.21
N PHE A 252 14.05 9.48 10.01
CA PHE A 252 14.70 8.91 8.83
C PHE A 252 15.43 7.63 9.22
N GLU A 253 15.10 6.52 8.58
CA GLU A 253 15.74 5.22 8.80
C GLU A 253 16.33 4.69 7.50
N PRO A 254 17.67 4.68 7.34
CA PRO A 254 18.29 4.23 6.10
C PRO A 254 18.22 2.72 5.94
N GLU A 255 18.05 2.28 4.70
CA GLU A 255 18.35 0.92 4.28
C GLU A 255 19.85 0.80 3.96
N LEU A 256 20.56 -0.03 4.72
CA LEU A 256 22.01 -0.15 4.67
C LEU A 256 22.45 -1.54 4.20
N THR A 257 23.15 -1.59 3.08
CA THR A 257 23.80 -2.80 2.57
C THR A 257 25.19 -2.99 3.19
N HIS A 258 26.01 -3.89 2.61
CA HIS A 258 27.41 -4.04 2.99
C HIS A 258 28.32 -2.94 2.41
N ALA A 259 27.82 -2.15 1.44
CA ALA A 259 28.59 -1.15 0.72
C ALA A 259 29.18 -0.07 1.65
N VAL A 260 30.50 0.10 1.60
CA VAL A 260 31.23 1.07 2.42
C VAL A 260 30.87 2.51 2.03
N ALA A 261 30.81 2.78 0.73
CA ALA A 261 30.46 4.09 0.18
C ALA A 261 29.05 4.51 0.61
N GLN A 262 28.07 3.61 0.51
CA GLN A 262 26.70 3.85 0.96
C GLN A 262 26.65 4.26 2.44
N ARG A 263 27.32 3.49 3.31
CA ARG A 263 27.34 3.74 4.75
C ARG A 263 28.03 5.05 5.10
N LYS A 264 29.17 5.34 4.45
CA LYS A 264 29.89 6.60 4.64
C LYS A 264 29.01 7.79 4.26
N PHE A 265 28.38 7.72 3.08
CA PHE A 265 27.44 8.74 2.61
C PHE A 265 26.25 8.91 3.56
N ALA A 266 25.59 7.81 3.96
CA ALA A 266 24.44 7.87 4.88
C ALA A 266 24.78 8.55 6.21
N LYS A 267 26.01 8.34 6.71
CA LYS A 267 26.51 8.96 7.93
C LYS A 267 26.81 10.45 7.77
N GLU A 268 27.41 10.83 6.65
CA GLU A 268 27.66 12.24 6.31
C GLU A 268 26.33 12.99 6.10
N PHE A 269 25.39 12.39 5.37
CA PHE A 269 24.05 12.91 5.14
C PHE A 269 23.29 13.14 6.45
N ALA A 270 23.25 12.13 7.33
CA ALA A 270 22.62 12.25 8.64
C ALA A 270 23.25 13.39 9.47
N ARG A 271 24.57 13.55 9.44
CA ARG A 271 25.26 14.64 10.17
C ARG A 271 24.89 16.03 9.66
N SER A 272 24.69 16.20 8.36
CA SER A 272 24.35 17.50 7.75
C SER A 272 22.93 17.94 8.10
N TYR A 273 21.99 17.00 8.22
CA TYR A 273 20.56 17.33 8.30
C TYR A 273 19.90 17.05 9.64
N ARG A 274 20.49 16.22 10.52
CA ARG A 274 19.86 15.87 11.80
C ARG A 274 19.63 17.09 12.70
N THR A 275 18.44 17.16 13.29
CA THR A 275 18.16 17.95 14.48
C THR A 275 18.55 17.16 15.74
N SER A 276 18.28 15.85 15.73
CA SER A 276 18.62 14.92 16.82
C SER A 276 18.74 13.49 16.27
N GLY A 277 19.29 12.56 17.07
CA GLY A 277 19.40 11.14 16.73
C GLY A 277 20.85 10.65 16.57
N GLY A 278 20.98 9.46 15.96
CA GLY A 278 22.23 8.73 15.85
C GLY A 278 23.06 9.08 14.61
N ASP A 279 24.02 8.20 14.30
CA ASP A 279 24.92 8.33 13.15
C ASP A 279 24.28 7.95 11.81
N TYR A 280 23.12 7.27 11.82
CA TYR A 280 22.46 6.76 10.61
C TYR A 280 20.96 7.06 10.63
N CYS A 281 20.27 6.71 11.72
CA CYS A 281 18.88 7.08 11.95
C CYS A 281 18.85 8.45 12.65
N PHE A 282 18.06 9.37 12.12
CA PHE A 282 18.00 10.72 12.64
C PHE A 282 16.61 11.32 12.49
N VAL A 283 16.38 12.42 13.20
CA VAL A 283 15.15 13.21 13.11
C VAL A 283 15.49 14.56 12.48
N ALA A 284 14.62 15.06 11.60
CA ALA A 284 14.68 16.42 11.08
C ALA A 284 13.29 17.07 11.05
N SER A 285 13.21 18.40 11.07
CA SER A 285 11.93 19.13 10.95
C SER A 285 11.40 19.13 9.51
N MET A 286 10.13 19.50 9.31
CA MET A 286 9.56 19.67 7.96
C MET A 286 10.32 20.71 7.13
N ALA A 287 10.75 21.82 7.74
CA ALA A 287 11.58 22.82 7.05
C ALA A 287 12.89 22.22 6.53
N ARG A 288 13.48 21.30 7.30
CA ARG A 288 14.72 20.61 6.91
C ARG A 288 14.45 19.55 5.84
N LEU A 289 13.32 18.86 5.89
CA LEU A 289 12.89 17.99 4.79
C LEU A 289 12.76 18.79 3.49
N GLN A 290 12.13 19.97 3.53
CA GLN A 290 12.02 20.83 2.36
C GLN A 290 13.40 21.24 1.81
N GLU A 291 14.34 21.62 2.69
CA GLU A 291 15.73 21.90 2.30
C GLU A 291 16.39 20.71 1.58
N ILE A 292 16.19 19.48 2.08
CA ILE A 292 16.70 18.26 1.44
C ILE A 292 16.08 18.12 0.04
N LEU A 293 14.76 18.31 -0.09
CA LEU A 293 14.07 18.20 -1.39
C LEU A 293 14.56 19.23 -2.41
N ASP A 294 15.04 20.37 -1.96
CA ASP A 294 15.49 21.47 -2.83
C ASP A 294 16.96 21.38 -3.21
N ARG A 295 17.82 20.83 -2.35
CA ARG A 295 19.27 20.79 -2.55
C ARG A 295 19.82 19.48 -3.08
N GLU A 296 19.18 18.36 -2.73
CA GLU A 296 19.73 17.03 -2.96
C GLU A 296 19.10 16.38 -4.20
N GLU A 297 19.83 15.45 -4.84
CA GLU A 297 19.29 14.63 -5.92
C GLU A 297 18.37 13.56 -5.31
N VAL A 298 17.08 13.87 -5.17
CA VAL A 298 16.14 13.01 -4.45
C VAL A 298 14.95 12.57 -5.28
N ALA A 299 14.42 11.40 -4.93
CA ALA A 299 13.08 10.97 -5.32
C ALA A 299 12.25 10.63 -4.08
N VAL A 300 11.06 11.25 -3.99
CA VAL A 300 10.05 10.93 -2.99
C VAL A 300 9.12 9.85 -3.54
N ARG A 301 8.77 8.87 -2.72
CA ARG A 301 7.81 7.82 -3.08
C ARG A 301 6.84 7.56 -1.95
N PHE A 302 5.57 7.43 -2.29
CA PHE A 302 4.49 7.08 -1.35
C PHE A 302 4.04 5.63 -1.54
N SER A 303 5.02 4.72 -1.63
CA SER A 303 4.80 3.29 -1.93
C SER A 303 3.85 2.59 -0.96
N ASN A 304 3.80 3.05 0.28
CA ASN A 304 3.00 2.47 1.36
C ASN A 304 1.59 3.07 1.49
N VAL A 305 1.26 4.10 0.71
CA VAL A 305 -0.06 4.72 0.75
C VAL A 305 -1.08 3.84 0.03
N ARG A 306 -1.99 3.26 0.80
CA ARG A 306 -3.19 2.55 0.33
C ARG A 306 -4.40 3.11 1.02
N TYR A 307 -5.35 3.66 0.28
CA TYR A 307 -6.48 4.35 0.90
C TYR A 307 -7.55 3.41 1.45
N LEU A 308 -7.78 2.27 0.80
CA LEU A 308 -8.80 1.29 1.21
C LEU A 308 -8.25 0.11 2.03
N GLN A 309 -6.95 0.11 2.34
CA GLN A 309 -6.31 -0.95 3.11
C GLN A 309 -5.66 -0.40 4.39
N ARG A 310 -5.47 -1.30 5.36
CA ARG A 310 -4.67 -1.02 6.56
C ARG A 310 -3.20 -0.91 6.17
N ILE A 311 -2.56 0.17 6.58
CA ILE A 311 -1.15 0.44 6.34
C ILE A 311 -0.33 -0.03 7.55
N TYR A 312 0.83 -0.62 7.30
CA TYR A 312 1.83 -0.95 8.31
C TYR A 312 3.03 -0.02 8.18
N PRO A 313 3.77 0.30 9.26
CA PRO A 313 4.98 1.10 9.16
C PRO A 313 5.98 0.54 8.14
N LEU A 314 6.69 1.44 7.46
CA LEU A 314 7.81 1.05 6.60
C LEU A 314 8.94 0.48 7.47
N ASN A 315 9.50 -0.66 7.07
CA ASN A 315 10.62 -1.28 7.77
C ASN A 315 11.91 -1.05 6.98
N SER A 316 12.91 -0.46 7.61
CA SER A 316 14.27 -0.41 7.09
C SER A 316 15.10 -1.60 7.55
N SER A 317 16.10 -1.99 6.76
CA SER A 317 17.00 -3.09 7.09
C SER A 317 18.45 -2.67 7.00
N ALA A 318 19.30 -3.24 7.86
CA ALA A 318 20.74 -3.04 7.82
C ALA A 318 21.44 -4.40 7.77
N ARG A 319 22.25 -4.65 6.73
CA ARG A 319 23.05 -5.87 6.63
C ARG A 319 24.37 -5.70 7.38
N LEU A 320 24.60 -6.53 8.39
CA LEU A 320 25.88 -6.55 9.12
C LEU A 320 27.03 -6.89 8.17
N ARG A 321 28.19 -6.23 8.29
CA ARG A 321 29.39 -6.62 7.54
C ARG A 321 29.73 -8.07 7.88
N LYS A 322 30.06 -8.87 6.86
CA LYS A 322 30.32 -10.31 7.00
C LYS A 322 31.52 -10.59 7.93
N GLU A 323 32.42 -9.63 8.09
CA GLU A 323 33.83 -9.84 8.43
C GLU A 323 34.29 -9.42 9.83
N GLN A 324 33.43 -9.00 10.77
CA GLN A 324 33.94 -8.47 12.06
C GLN A 324 33.22 -8.90 13.34
N ILE A 325 32.15 -9.69 13.27
CA ILE A 325 31.49 -10.18 14.47
C ILE A 325 31.69 -11.69 14.51
N PRO A 326 32.56 -12.23 15.40
CA PRO A 326 32.67 -13.66 15.62
C PRO A 326 31.28 -14.26 15.84
N ARG A 327 30.93 -15.21 14.97
CA ARG A 327 29.62 -15.88 15.00
C ARG A 327 29.85 -17.30 15.47
N PHE A 328 29.28 -17.64 16.61
CA PHE A 328 29.38 -18.97 17.16
C PHE A 328 28.08 -19.74 16.96
N GLY A 329 28.20 -21.02 16.66
CA GLY A 329 27.08 -21.92 16.42
C GLY A 329 27.20 -23.17 17.27
N ILE A 330 26.05 -23.74 17.61
CA ILE A 330 25.98 -25.08 18.17
C ILE A 330 25.32 -25.97 17.14
N THR A 331 26.03 -27.01 16.74
CA THR A 331 25.58 -27.98 15.74
C THR A 331 24.93 -29.20 16.38
N TRP A 332 24.39 -29.07 17.61
CA TRP A 332 23.72 -30.18 18.28
C TRP A 332 22.56 -30.68 17.42
N ARG A 333 22.64 -31.96 17.05
CA ARG A 333 21.54 -32.72 16.46
C ARG A 333 21.19 -33.81 17.44
N LYS A 334 19.89 -34.12 17.54
CA LYS A 334 19.42 -35.25 18.35
C LYS A 334 20.21 -36.51 17.98
N MET A 335 20.52 -37.33 18.98
CA MET A 335 21.14 -38.64 18.72
C MET A 335 20.06 -39.58 18.17
N GLU A 336 20.30 -40.16 17.01
CA GLU A 336 19.32 -41.00 16.31
C GLU A 336 19.62 -42.49 16.48
N THR A 337 20.90 -42.86 16.48
CA THR A 337 21.35 -44.26 16.46
C THR A 337 21.74 -44.76 17.85
N LEU A 338 21.59 -46.07 18.10
CA LEU A 338 22.00 -46.69 19.36
C LEU A 338 23.50 -46.53 19.61
N ASP A 339 24.32 -46.54 18.56
CA ASP A 339 25.77 -46.46 18.69
C ASP A 339 26.24 -45.08 19.14
N GLN A 340 25.57 -43.99 18.72
CA GLN A 340 25.84 -42.65 19.24
C GLN A 340 25.69 -42.57 20.77
N PHE A 341 24.63 -43.18 21.33
CA PHE A 341 24.45 -43.24 22.78
C PHE A 341 25.51 -44.13 23.45
N ARG A 342 25.84 -45.27 22.85
CA ARG A 342 26.86 -46.19 23.40
C ARG A 342 28.25 -45.56 23.40
N ASP A 343 28.60 -44.83 22.36
CA ASP A 343 29.91 -44.18 22.22
C ASP A 343 30.08 -43.06 23.24
N ALA A 344 29.04 -42.22 23.42
CA ALA A 344 29.02 -41.20 24.48
C ALA A 344 29.15 -41.82 25.88
N LEU A 345 28.40 -42.88 26.17
CA LEU A 345 28.49 -43.59 27.46
C LEU A 345 29.86 -44.27 27.65
N ARG A 346 30.42 -44.88 26.58
CA ARG A 346 31.71 -45.57 26.63
C ARG A 346 32.85 -44.59 26.92
N ALA A 347 32.83 -43.41 26.29
CA ALA A 347 33.83 -42.37 26.49
C ALA A 347 33.96 -41.94 27.97
N HIS A 348 32.87 -42.08 28.73
CA HIS A 348 32.79 -41.71 30.15
C HIS A 348 32.80 -42.93 31.10
N GLY A 349 33.01 -44.14 30.60
CA GLY A 349 33.06 -45.36 31.43
C GLY A 349 31.70 -45.87 31.92
N TRP A 350 30.59 -45.42 31.33
CA TRP A 350 29.24 -45.83 31.71
C TRP A 350 28.79 -47.13 31.01
N LYS A 351 27.82 -47.82 31.62
CA LYS A 351 27.25 -49.06 31.08
C LYS A 351 26.52 -48.82 29.76
N ILE A 352 26.92 -49.54 28.70
CA ILE A 352 26.42 -49.39 27.31
C ILE A 352 25.32 -50.39 26.88
N SER A 353 24.89 -51.31 27.74
CA SER A 353 23.89 -52.34 27.41
C SER A 353 22.46 -51.92 27.79
N GLY A 354 21.45 -52.26 26.98
CA GLY A 354 20.04 -51.95 27.25
C GLY A 354 19.23 -51.58 25.99
N ARG A 355 17.94 -51.27 26.17
CA ARG A 355 17.08 -50.73 25.10
C ARG A 355 17.36 -49.25 24.88
N LYS A 356 16.90 -48.69 23.75
CA LYS A 356 17.09 -47.26 23.41
C LYS A 356 16.66 -46.31 24.53
N SER A 357 15.51 -46.57 25.16
CA SER A 357 14.99 -45.80 26.29
C SER A 357 15.96 -45.77 27.48
N ASP A 358 16.63 -46.89 27.76
CA ASP A 358 17.54 -47.02 28.89
C ASP A 358 18.86 -46.27 28.63
N LEU A 359 19.31 -46.30 27.38
CA LEU A 359 20.50 -45.57 26.94
C LEU A 359 20.26 -44.06 26.91
N VAL A 360 19.08 -43.61 26.46
CA VAL A 360 18.69 -42.19 26.51
C VAL A 360 18.70 -41.67 27.94
N LYS A 361 18.02 -42.37 28.87
CA LYS A 361 17.99 -41.97 30.28
C LYS A 361 19.38 -41.93 30.91
N ARG A 362 20.23 -42.94 30.65
CA ARG A 362 21.61 -42.93 31.14
C ARG A 362 22.45 -41.81 30.55
N THR A 363 22.26 -41.52 29.27
CA THR A 363 22.98 -40.42 28.59
C THR A 363 22.51 -39.07 29.10
N ALA A 364 21.21 -38.91 29.38
CA ALA A 364 20.65 -37.71 30.00
C ALA A 364 21.22 -37.50 31.42
N LYS A 365 21.28 -38.56 32.22
CA LYS A 365 21.90 -38.52 33.55
C LYS A 365 23.40 -38.17 33.48
N LEU A 366 24.15 -38.85 32.61
CA LEU A 366 25.56 -38.52 32.35
C LEU A 366 25.70 -37.04 31.96
N ALA A 367 24.89 -36.53 31.04
CA ALA A 367 24.94 -35.14 30.63
C ALA A 367 24.61 -34.17 31.78
N ALA A 368 23.68 -34.52 32.67
CA ALA A 368 23.38 -33.72 33.85
C ALA A 368 24.55 -33.69 34.85
N ASP A 369 25.18 -34.84 35.11
CA ASP A 369 26.36 -34.95 35.98
C ASP A 369 27.52 -34.13 35.41
N ARG A 370 27.84 -34.30 34.11
CA ARG A 370 28.87 -33.52 33.41
C ARG A 370 28.53 -32.03 33.38
N TYR A 371 27.27 -31.67 33.17
CA TYR A 371 26.81 -30.27 33.17
C TYR A 371 27.09 -29.60 34.52
N ALA A 372 26.79 -30.27 35.64
CA ALA A 372 27.05 -29.74 36.97
C ALA A 372 28.55 -29.48 37.20
N GLU A 373 29.42 -30.35 36.70
CA GLU A 373 30.87 -30.17 36.81
C GLU A 373 31.40 -28.99 35.99
N ILE A 374 30.90 -28.80 34.76
CA ILE A 374 31.43 -27.77 33.85
C ILE A 374 30.71 -26.42 33.94
N ALA A 375 29.53 -26.37 34.57
CA ALA A 375 28.71 -25.15 34.64
C ALA A 375 29.46 -23.95 35.24
N PRO A 376 30.30 -24.10 36.28
CA PRO A 376 31.11 -22.98 36.79
C PRO A 376 32.08 -22.42 35.75
N MET A 377 32.80 -23.30 35.03
CA MET A 377 33.73 -22.92 33.96
C MET A 377 33.01 -22.19 32.81
N LEU A 378 31.85 -22.71 32.39
CA LEU A 378 31.04 -22.06 31.36
C LEU A 378 30.54 -20.69 31.84
N SER A 379 30.13 -20.59 33.11
CA SER A 379 29.68 -19.33 33.71
C SER A 379 30.78 -18.28 33.75
N GLU A 380 32.01 -18.67 34.07
CA GLU A 380 33.18 -17.79 34.03
C GLU A 380 33.47 -17.32 32.59
N TRP A 381 33.46 -18.24 31.61
CA TRP A 381 33.74 -17.86 30.22
C TRP A 381 32.66 -16.95 29.60
N PHE A 382 31.38 -17.24 29.89
CA PHE A 382 30.25 -16.44 29.39
C PHE A 382 30.00 -15.16 30.20
N SER A 383 30.58 -14.99 31.40
CA SER A 383 30.50 -13.72 32.13
C SER A 383 31.47 -12.69 31.55
N ASP A 384 32.65 -13.15 31.10
CA ASP A 384 33.68 -12.32 30.44
C ASP A 384 33.27 -11.85 29.04
N GLN A 385 32.24 -12.47 28.44
CA GLN A 385 31.88 -12.26 27.04
C GLN A 385 30.35 -12.19 26.88
N ARG A 386 29.84 -11.08 26.33
CA ARG A 386 28.40 -10.94 26.08
C ARG A 386 28.03 -11.57 24.75
N PHE A 387 26.96 -12.37 24.74
CA PHE A 387 26.45 -12.98 23.51
C PHE A 387 24.97 -12.67 23.29
N VAL A 388 24.63 -12.46 22.01
CA VAL A 388 23.25 -12.28 21.55
C VAL A 388 22.91 -13.36 20.52
N ARG A 389 21.82 -14.09 20.76
CA ARG A 389 21.26 -15.09 19.86
C ARG A 389 20.51 -14.42 18.72
N VAL A 390 20.81 -14.84 17.49
CA VAL A 390 20.11 -14.44 16.25
C VAL A 390 19.41 -15.67 15.67
N PRO A 391 18.06 -15.72 15.66
CA PRO A 391 17.29 -16.93 15.40
C PRO A 391 17.23 -17.42 13.93
N LYS A 392 17.99 -16.84 12.99
CA LYS A 392 17.95 -17.22 11.56
C LYS A 392 19.06 -18.19 11.16
N ASP A 393 18.78 -19.03 10.15
CA ASP A 393 19.70 -19.95 9.48
C ASP A 393 20.82 -19.23 8.72
N GLN A 394 21.72 -18.57 9.45
CA GLN A 394 22.94 -18.03 8.86
C GLN A 394 23.99 -19.14 8.73
N THR A 395 24.39 -19.43 7.50
CA THR A 395 25.15 -20.61 7.06
C THR A 395 26.66 -20.62 7.40
N PHE A 396 27.12 -19.82 8.37
CA PHE A 396 28.56 -19.60 8.61
C PHE A 396 28.94 -19.38 10.09
N ALA A 397 28.43 -20.21 10.99
CA ALA A 397 28.80 -20.12 12.41
C ALA A 397 29.98 -21.05 12.74
N GLU A 398 31.01 -20.51 13.40
CA GLU A 398 32.15 -21.28 13.91
C GLU A 398 31.75 -22.02 15.20
N PRO A 399 32.35 -23.18 15.51
CA PRO A 399 32.10 -23.83 16.80
C PRO A 399 32.62 -22.96 17.95
N PHE A 400 31.95 -23.01 19.11
CA PHE A 400 32.50 -22.39 20.32
C PHE A 400 33.87 -23.00 20.66
N PRO A 401 34.89 -22.19 21.02
CA PRO A 401 36.23 -22.66 21.41
C PRO A 401 36.23 -23.14 22.88
N LEU A 402 35.28 -24.02 23.22
CA LEU A 402 35.06 -24.58 24.55
C LEU A 402 34.90 -26.09 24.47
N LEU A 403 35.32 -26.82 25.50
CA LEU A 403 35.08 -28.26 25.66
C LEU A 403 35.54 -29.11 24.45
N GLU A 404 36.67 -28.77 23.82
CA GLU A 404 37.12 -29.42 22.56
C GLU A 404 37.29 -30.94 22.69
N ASP A 405 37.67 -31.42 23.88
CA ASP A 405 37.86 -32.84 24.19
C ASP A 405 36.60 -33.54 24.75
N GLU A 406 35.47 -32.85 24.86
CA GLU A 406 34.24 -33.40 25.45
C GLU A 406 33.30 -33.94 24.36
N SER A 407 33.08 -35.26 24.36
CA SER A 407 32.18 -35.94 23.42
C SER A 407 30.74 -35.40 23.45
N LEU A 408 30.31 -34.84 24.58
CA LEU A 408 28.98 -34.23 24.76
C LEU A 408 28.99 -32.69 24.63
N LYS A 409 30.08 -32.07 24.14
CA LYS A 409 30.27 -30.60 24.03
C LYS A 409 29.02 -29.85 23.60
N ASN A 410 28.46 -30.22 22.45
CA ASN A 410 27.33 -29.51 21.86
C ASN A 410 26.03 -29.66 22.67
N LEU A 411 25.83 -30.80 23.34
CA LEU A 411 24.71 -31.01 24.25
C LEU A 411 24.85 -30.13 25.49
N LEU A 412 26.04 -30.15 26.11
CA LEU A 412 26.31 -29.42 27.34
C LEU A 412 26.26 -27.89 27.13
N LEU A 413 26.80 -27.40 26.01
CA LEU A 413 26.66 -25.99 25.60
C LEU A 413 25.20 -25.62 25.32
N SER A 414 24.41 -26.52 24.70
CA SER A 414 22.98 -26.28 24.48
C SER A 414 22.21 -26.17 25.79
N MET A 415 22.50 -27.06 26.74
CA MET A 415 21.93 -27.04 28.09
C MET A 415 22.27 -25.72 28.80
N PHE A 416 23.54 -25.32 28.78
CA PHE A 416 23.99 -24.08 29.39
C PHE A 416 23.25 -22.86 28.81
N LEU A 417 23.26 -22.71 27.49
CA LEU A 417 22.67 -21.54 26.83
C LEU A 417 21.15 -21.49 26.97
N LEU A 418 20.45 -22.62 26.89
CA LEU A 418 18.99 -22.64 27.10
C LEU A 418 18.60 -22.22 28.52
N ARG A 419 19.44 -22.53 29.52
CA ARG A 419 19.23 -22.07 30.89
C ARG A 419 19.56 -20.59 31.06
N HIS A 420 20.53 -20.05 30.33
CA HIS A 420 21.03 -18.68 30.53
C HIS A 420 20.54 -17.66 29.49
N LEU A 421 19.56 -18.02 28.66
CA LEU A 421 18.98 -17.13 27.65
C LEU A 421 17.85 -16.27 28.23
N ARG A 422 18.15 -15.02 28.56
CA ARG A 422 17.15 -14.03 28.97
C ARG A 422 16.35 -13.56 27.76
N GLY A 423 15.02 -13.70 27.84
CA GLY A 423 14.10 -13.32 26.76
C GLY A 423 14.40 -14.03 25.43
N ASN A 424 14.98 -15.24 25.50
CA ASN A 424 15.41 -16.04 24.35
C ASN A 424 16.44 -15.35 23.42
N THR A 425 17.08 -14.28 23.87
CA THR A 425 17.89 -13.39 23.03
C THR A 425 19.28 -13.12 23.60
N VAL A 426 19.40 -12.84 24.89
CA VAL A 426 20.69 -12.44 25.51
C VAL A 426 21.18 -13.55 26.41
N VAL A 427 22.45 -13.94 26.28
CA VAL A 427 23.11 -14.85 27.23
C VAL A 427 23.52 -14.05 28.46
N ASP A 428 22.97 -14.38 29.61
CA ASP A 428 23.18 -13.68 30.88
C ASP A 428 23.46 -14.71 31.98
N THR A 429 24.70 -14.77 32.47
CA THR A 429 25.12 -15.74 33.49
C THR A 429 24.50 -15.49 34.86
N ASN A 430 23.95 -14.30 35.10
CA ASN A 430 23.18 -14.00 36.32
C ASN A 430 21.71 -14.45 36.20
N HIS A 431 21.28 -14.87 35.01
CA HIS A 431 19.96 -15.41 34.76
C HIS A 431 20.05 -16.92 34.53
N GLU A 432 19.39 -17.70 35.37
CA GLU A 432 19.27 -19.14 35.16
C GLU A 432 17.80 -19.55 35.16
N ASN A 433 17.36 -20.20 34.08
CA ASN A 433 16.05 -20.83 34.01
C ASN A 433 16.07 -22.18 34.74
N GLN A 434 15.50 -22.18 35.94
CA GLN A 434 15.40 -23.35 36.80
C GLN A 434 14.07 -24.10 36.65
N SER A 435 13.23 -23.76 35.64
CA SER A 435 11.91 -24.39 35.45
C SER A 435 11.98 -25.85 34.99
N VAL A 436 13.13 -26.32 34.51
CA VAL A 436 13.38 -27.68 34.04
C VAL A 436 14.66 -28.20 34.71
N GLN A 437 14.65 -29.42 35.23
CA GLN A 437 15.85 -30.02 35.82
C GLN A 437 16.88 -30.34 34.72
N PRO A 438 18.19 -30.31 35.01
CA PRO A 438 19.22 -30.58 34.00
C PRO A 438 19.06 -31.93 33.29
N GLU A 439 18.66 -32.98 34.01
CA GLU A 439 18.41 -34.31 33.44
C GLU A 439 17.23 -34.31 32.47
N ASP A 440 16.10 -33.69 32.84
CA ASP A 440 14.92 -33.55 31.97
C ASP A 440 15.23 -32.73 30.71
N MET A 441 16.04 -31.68 30.85
CA MET A 441 16.50 -30.86 29.73
C MET A 441 17.40 -31.66 28.79
N ALA A 442 18.35 -32.43 29.33
CA ALA A 442 19.21 -33.31 28.55
C ALA A 442 18.38 -34.36 27.80
N GLU A 443 17.41 -34.98 28.46
CA GLU A 443 16.49 -35.94 27.83
C GLU A 443 15.65 -35.28 26.72
N ALA A 444 15.16 -34.05 26.93
CA ALA A 444 14.42 -33.31 25.92
C ALA A 444 15.27 -32.98 24.68
N LEU A 445 16.54 -32.58 24.87
CA LEU A 445 17.49 -32.31 23.79
C LEU A 445 17.93 -33.58 23.05
N LEU A 446 18.15 -34.69 23.76
CA LEU A 446 18.51 -35.99 23.17
C LEU A 446 17.39 -36.56 22.31
N ASN A 447 16.12 -36.35 22.72
CA ASN A 447 14.94 -36.79 21.98
C ASN A 447 14.48 -35.78 20.90
N GLY A 448 15.10 -34.59 20.82
CA GLY A 448 14.69 -33.53 19.89
C GLY A 448 13.36 -32.85 20.23
N LYS A 449 12.87 -32.99 21.48
CA LYS A 449 11.71 -32.23 21.99
C LYS A 449 12.05 -30.77 22.25
N ALA A 450 13.31 -30.49 22.53
CA ALA A 450 13.88 -29.15 22.60
C ALA A 450 15.01 -29.02 21.57
N SER A 451 15.22 -27.81 21.06
CA SER A 451 16.35 -27.49 20.19
C SER A 451 16.80 -26.04 20.38
N LEU A 452 18.09 -25.80 20.19
CA LEU A 452 18.69 -24.48 20.18
C LEU A 452 19.17 -24.18 18.76
N THR A 453 18.52 -23.23 18.10
CA THR A 453 18.76 -22.86 16.70
C THR A 453 19.25 -21.42 16.56
N GLY A 454 19.93 -21.11 15.45
CA GLY A 454 20.48 -19.78 15.17
C GLY A 454 21.97 -19.66 15.53
N CYS A 455 22.48 -18.43 15.48
CA CYS A 455 23.88 -18.12 15.79
C CYS A 455 23.99 -17.17 16.98
N PHE A 456 25.14 -17.20 17.66
CA PHE A 456 25.47 -16.35 18.79
C PHE A 456 26.54 -15.35 18.35
N LEU A 457 26.22 -14.07 18.49
CA LEU A 457 27.13 -12.97 18.17
C LEU A 457 27.78 -12.49 19.46
N LYS A 458 29.12 -12.40 19.48
CA LYS A 458 29.85 -11.73 20.57
C LYS A 458 29.61 -10.21 20.46
N VAL A 459 29.12 -9.58 21.53
CA VAL A 459 28.74 -8.15 21.60
C VAL A 459 29.68 -7.34 22.46
#